data_AF-A0A3C0ILF0-F1
#
_entry.id   AF-A0A3C0ILF0-F1
#
_cell.length_a   1.000
_cell.length_b   1.000
_cell.length_c   1.000
_cell.angle_alpha   90.00
_cell.angle_beta   90.00
_cell.angle_gamma   90.00
#
_symmetry.space_group_name_H-M   'P 1'
#
loop_
_entity.id
_entity.type
_entity.pdbx_description
1 polymer ?
#
loop_
_entity_poly.entity_id
_entity_poly.type
_entity_poly.pdbx_seq_one_letter_code
_entity_poly.pdbx_strand_id
1 'polypeptide(L)'
;IELQRHKLKEQEQVNEVLLKWAKKYNVPVIASNDSHYVDKDDANAHDILLCINTGEKQSTPGFDDFVNDELQIKNRRFKFPNDQFYFKTTHEMSDLFADIPEAIDNTNAIVDKVEVLNLKKDILLPAFPIPKEFQTSDDSNLNQWNYLHYLTYEGAKERYGEIGEEVRERLDFELFTIKTMGFAGYFLIVSDFIKAGRNLGVFVGPGRGSAAGSAVAYCIGITNIDPIKYNLLFERFLNPDRKSMPDIDTDFDDEGRQRVIDYVVKKYGQNQVAQIITYGTMAAKMSIKDVARVLDLPLSESNALAKLVPDKPGTDLGRVLNAPLTVKDGEKSLEEKEGLGPDDLENVRLLRSIYASDTDPRSQVLKEAERLEGSVRNTGIHAAGIIIAPKDLTELIPVATAKDSDLWVTQIEGSVIEEAGVIKMDFLGLKTLSIIKTALELIRQNHGNAIAIDDIPLDDAKTYELYQRGETNATFQFESVGMQKYLRELKPDVFADLIAMNALYRPGPLAYIPNFIARKHGREKIEYDLPEMEEHLADT
;
A
#
# COMPACT_ATOMS: atom_id res chain seq x y z
N ILE A 1 19.04 -37.01 3.67
CA ILE A 1 17.97 -37.53 4.55
C ILE A 1 17.84 -36.57 5.71
N GLU A 2 16.67 -36.01 5.94
CA GLU A 2 16.41 -35.08 7.04
C GLU A 2 15.95 -35.86 8.28
N LEU A 3 16.51 -35.53 9.45
CA LEU A 3 16.09 -36.07 10.74
C LEU A 3 15.69 -34.93 11.66
N GLN A 4 14.60 -35.17 12.38
CA GLN A 4 14.02 -34.26 13.36
C GLN A 4 13.74 -35.04 14.65
N ARG A 5 13.90 -34.39 15.81
CA ARG A 5 13.73 -35.03 17.12
C ARG A 5 13.03 -34.11 18.13
N HIS A 6 11.72 -34.26 18.24
CA HIS A 6 10.87 -33.48 19.13
C HIS A 6 10.38 -34.30 20.33
N LYS A 7 11.08 -35.39 20.69
CA LYS A 7 10.66 -36.35 21.74
C LYS A 7 9.34 -37.08 21.41
N LEU A 8 9.09 -37.32 20.12
CA LEU A 8 7.95 -38.09 19.62
C LEU A 8 8.40 -39.52 19.29
N LYS A 9 7.64 -40.52 19.74
CA LYS A 9 7.98 -41.95 19.54
C LYS A 9 7.95 -42.32 18.06
N GLU A 10 7.05 -41.71 17.33
CA GLU A 10 6.84 -41.87 15.89
C GLU A 10 8.09 -41.39 15.14
N GLN A 11 8.65 -40.24 15.55
CA GLN A 11 9.90 -39.73 14.97
C GLN A 11 11.08 -40.66 15.26
N GLU A 12 11.18 -41.26 16.44
CA GLU A 12 12.23 -42.25 16.73
C GLU A 12 12.14 -43.46 15.79
N GLN A 13 10.94 -44.03 15.61
CA GLN A 13 10.71 -45.15 14.71
C GLN A 13 11.03 -44.80 13.25
N VAL A 14 10.60 -43.63 12.78
CA VAL A 14 10.88 -43.13 11.42
C VAL A 14 12.38 -42.89 11.25
N ASN A 15 13.04 -42.24 12.21
CA ASN A 15 14.46 -41.94 12.16
C ASN A 15 15.33 -43.21 12.07
N GLU A 16 14.98 -44.29 12.79
CA GLU A 16 15.68 -45.58 12.65
C GLU A 16 15.63 -46.15 11.23
N VAL A 17 14.48 -46.03 10.56
CA VAL A 17 14.31 -46.50 9.17
C VAL A 17 15.06 -45.58 8.21
N LEU A 18 14.95 -44.27 8.39
CA LEU A 18 15.65 -43.27 7.60
C LEU A 18 17.17 -43.43 7.68
N LEU A 19 17.72 -43.74 8.86
CA LEU A 19 19.15 -44.03 9.04
C LEU A 19 19.60 -45.29 8.30
N LYS A 20 18.80 -46.35 8.32
CA LYS A 20 19.06 -47.56 7.52
C LYS A 20 19.09 -47.23 6.02
N TRP A 21 18.19 -46.35 5.55
CA TRP A 21 18.16 -45.90 4.16
C TRP A 21 19.35 -44.99 3.80
N ALA A 22 19.74 -44.06 4.68
CA ALA A 22 20.92 -43.23 4.50
C ALA A 22 22.16 -44.09 4.24
N LYS A 23 22.36 -45.12 5.08
CA LYS A 23 23.47 -46.06 4.94
C LYS A 23 23.34 -46.94 3.68
N LYS A 24 22.14 -47.45 3.39
CA LYS A 24 21.90 -48.34 2.23
C LYS A 24 22.14 -47.63 0.90
N TYR A 25 21.70 -46.38 0.78
CA TYR A 25 21.76 -45.61 -0.47
C TYR A 25 22.91 -44.60 -0.50
N ASN A 26 23.76 -44.58 0.53
CA ASN A 26 24.89 -43.67 0.67
C ASN A 26 24.49 -42.19 0.54
N VAL A 27 23.46 -41.77 1.28
CA VAL A 27 22.94 -40.40 1.29
C VAL A 27 23.27 -39.73 2.62
N PRO A 28 23.88 -38.52 2.62
CA PRO A 28 24.15 -37.78 3.85
C PRO A 28 22.88 -37.50 4.67
N VAL A 29 23.06 -37.49 5.98
CA VAL A 29 22.02 -37.19 6.97
C VAL A 29 22.17 -35.74 7.42
N ILE A 30 21.07 -35.01 7.57
CA ILE A 30 21.06 -33.64 8.11
C ILE A 30 20.09 -33.56 9.29
N ALA A 31 20.42 -32.73 10.27
CA ALA A 31 19.56 -32.41 11.40
C ALA A 31 18.79 -31.09 11.15
N SER A 32 17.49 -31.08 11.46
CA SER A 32 16.63 -29.89 11.48
C SER A 32 15.65 -29.96 12.66
N ASN A 33 14.92 -28.87 12.94
CA ASN A 33 14.02 -28.78 14.10
C ASN A 33 12.62 -28.20 13.77
N ASP A 34 12.27 -28.06 12.49
CA ASP A 34 10.94 -27.59 12.05
C ASP A 34 10.39 -26.41 12.89
N SER A 35 11.21 -25.37 13.04
CA SER A 35 10.93 -24.27 13.98
C SER A 35 9.74 -23.43 13.51
N HIS A 36 8.75 -23.26 14.39
CA HIS A 36 7.52 -22.48 14.15
C HIS A 36 7.47 -21.20 14.99
N TYR A 37 8.37 -21.05 15.96
CA TYR A 37 8.50 -19.89 16.83
C TYR A 37 9.97 -19.70 17.25
N VAL A 38 10.33 -18.52 17.78
CA VAL A 38 11.73 -18.16 18.04
C VAL A 38 12.20 -18.77 19.36
N ASP A 39 11.55 -18.40 20.46
CA ASP A 39 11.93 -18.83 21.80
C ASP A 39 11.01 -19.93 22.33
N LYS A 40 11.53 -20.80 23.19
CA LYS A 40 10.72 -21.88 23.78
C LYS A 40 9.47 -21.36 24.50
N ASP A 41 9.56 -20.19 25.13
CA ASP A 41 8.48 -19.56 25.87
C ASP A 41 7.35 -19.02 24.97
N ASP A 42 7.55 -18.99 23.64
CA ASP A 42 6.54 -18.58 22.66
C ASP A 42 5.57 -19.71 22.29
N ALA A 43 5.77 -20.92 22.83
CA ALA A 43 4.91 -22.07 22.55
C ALA A 43 3.42 -21.80 22.83
N ASN A 44 3.11 -21.00 23.86
CA ASN A 44 1.72 -20.61 24.15
C ASN A 44 1.18 -19.59 23.14
N ALA A 45 1.99 -18.61 22.73
CA ALA A 45 1.62 -17.64 21.70
C ALA A 45 1.32 -18.35 20.37
N HIS A 46 2.17 -19.31 19.99
CA HIS A 46 1.95 -20.16 18.82
C HIS A 46 0.64 -20.98 18.93
N ASP A 47 0.36 -21.59 20.09
CA ASP A 47 -0.90 -22.32 20.33
C ASP A 47 -2.13 -21.41 20.15
N ILE A 48 -2.03 -20.16 20.63
CA ILE A 48 -3.08 -19.15 20.45
C ILE A 48 -3.24 -18.80 18.96
N LEU A 49 -2.14 -18.63 18.22
CA LEU A 49 -2.17 -18.34 16.78
C LEU A 49 -2.87 -19.47 15.97
N LEU A 50 -2.62 -20.74 16.33
CA LEU A 50 -3.33 -21.89 15.75
C LEU A 50 -4.84 -21.85 16.04
N CYS A 51 -5.24 -21.47 17.26
CA CYS A 51 -6.64 -21.29 17.62
C CYS A 51 -7.28 -20.10 16.88
N ILE A 52 -6.51 -19.03 16.64
CA ILE A 52 -6.94 -17.88 15.85
C ILE A 52 -7.23 -18.30 14.40
N ASN A 53 -6.40 -19.15 13.81
CA ASN A 53 -6.57 -19.64 12.46
C ASN A 53 -7.73 -20.64 12.33
N THR A 54 -7.87 -21.56 13.28
CA THR A 54 -8.92 -22.59 13.25
C THR A 54 -10.29 -22.10 13.76
N GLY A 55 -10.35 -20.91 14.36
CA GLY A 55 -11.57 -20.37 14.96
C GLY A 55 -11.94 -20.98 16.31
N GLU A 56 -11.09 -21.85 16.85
CA GLU A 56 -11.27 -22.53 18.13
C GLU A 56 -10.83 -21.69 19.33
N LYS A 57 -11.13 -22.20 20.53
CA LYS A 57 -10.71 -21.64 21.82
C LYS A 57 -9.62 -22.51 22.41
N GLN A 58 -8.76 -21.94 23.27
CA GLN A 58 -7.71 -22.73 23.90
C GLN A 58 -8.26 -23.79 24.87
N SER A 59 -9.45 -23.52 25.44
CA SER A 59 -10.21 -24.44 26.28
C SER A 59 -10.77 -25.67 25.53
N THR A 60 -10.88 -25.60 24.19
CA THR A 60 -11.27 -26.76 23.37
C THR A 60 -10.19 -27.86 23.52
N PRO A 61 -10.56 -29.13 23.70
CA PRO A 61 -9.60 -30.23 23.80
C PRO A 61 -8.68 -30.32 22.57
N GLY A 62 -7.37 -30.41 22.79
CA GLY A 62 -6.39 -30.56 21.71
C GLY A 62 -6.45 -31.94 21.05
N PHE A 63 -6.18 -32.01 19.75
CA PHE A 63 -5.73 -33.23 19.08
C PHE A 63 -4.36 -32.98 18.43
N ASP A 64 -3.52 -34.00 18.52
CA ASP A 64 -2.10 -34.03 18.13
C ASP A 64 -1.84 -35.07 17.01
N ASP A 65 -2.91 -35.65 16.45
CA ASP A 65 -2.82 -36.77 15.54
C ASP A 65 -2.61 -36.29 14.09
N PHE A 66 -1.38 -36.41 13.59
CA PHE A 66 -0.96 -36.11 12.21
C PHE A 66 -1.56 -37.07 11.17
N VAL A 67 -2.39 -38.02 11.58
CA VAL A 67 -2.85 -39.16 10.75
C VAL A 67 -4.17 -38.90 10.02
N ASN A 68 -4.92 -37.85 10.38
CA ASN A 68 -6.18 -37.52 9.70
C ASN A 68 -6.08 -36.17 8.97
N ASP A 69 -6.16 -36.21 7.63
CA ASP A 69 -6.32 -35.03 6.75
C ASP A 69 -7.63 -34.25 6.98
N GLU A 70 -8.48 -34.69 7.91
CA GLU A 70 -9.66 -33.95 8.33
C GLU A 70 -9.27 -32.80 9.28
N LEU A 71 -8.98 -31.63 8.70
CA LEU A 71 -8.68 -30.35 9.35
C LEU A 71 -9.74 -29.85 10.37
N GLN A 72 -10.83 -30.58 10.59
CA GLN A 72 -11.97 -30.19 11.42
C GLN A 72 -12.58 -31.40 12.14
N ILE A 73 -11.89 -31.92 13.16
CA ILE A 73 -12.53 -32.85 14.10
C ILE A 73 -13.44 -32.03 15.01
N LYS A 74 -14.76 -32.22 14.88
CA LYS A 74 -15.76 -31.50 15.70
C LYS A 74 -15.42 -31.60 17.20
N ASN A 75 -15.37 -30.46 17.89
CA ASN A 75 -15.02 -30.31 19.30
C ASN A 75 -13.56 -30.64 19.66
N ARG A 76 -12.63 -30.57 18.71
CA ARG A 76 -11.19 -30.61 19.02
C ARG A 76 -10.46 -29.49 18.29
N ARG A 77 -9.41 -28.96 18.92
CA ARG A 77 -8.53 -27.95 18.33
C ARG A 77 -7.22 -28.55 17.87
N PHE A 78 -6.70 -28.05 16.77
CA PHE A 78 -5.36 -28.37 16.32
C PHE A 78 -4.32 -27.80 17.29
N LYS A 79 -3.36 -28.64 17.71
CA LYS A 79 -2.30 -28.27 18.65
C LYS A 79 -1.04 -29.08 18.36
N PHE A 80 0.12 -28.46 18.59
CA PHE A 80 1.40 -29.16 18.53
C PHE A 80 1.62 -30.09 19.74
N PRO A 81 2.26 -31.25 19.56
CA PRO A 81 2.33 -32.29 20.59
C PRO A 81 3.13 -31.86 21.83
N ASN A 82 4.06 -30.91 21.70
CA ASN A 82 4.83 -30.32 22.79
C ASN A 82 5.42 -28.97 22.39
N ASP A 83 6.32 -28.45 23.23
CA ASP A 83 6.95 -27.13 23.14
C ASP A 83 8.32 -27.12 22.42
N GLN A 84 8.69 -28.17 21.69
CA GLN A 84 10.05 -28.35 21.15
C GLN A 84 10.31 -27.72 19.77
N PHE A 85 9.34 -26.97 19.20
CA PHE A 85 9.38 -26.41 17.84
C PHE A 85 9.87 -24.96 17.78
N TYR A 86 10.82 -24.60 18.66
CA TYR A 86 11.49 -23.29 18.67
C TYR A 86 12.80 -23.31 17.90
N PHE A 87 13.44 -22.16 17.74
CA PHE A 87 14.78 -22.06 17.15
C PHE A 87 15.84 -22.45 18.18
N LYS A 88 16.11 -23.76 18.29
CA LYS A 88 17.07 -24.33 19.25
C LYS A 88 18.48 -23.78 19.05
N THR A 89 19.20 -23.61 20.15
CA THR A 89 20.62 -23.28 20.14
C THR A 89 21.47 -24.44 19.61
N THR A 90 22.69 -24.13 19.14
CA THR A 90 23.65 -25.16 18.69
C THR A 90 23.93 -26.21 19.77
N HIS A 91 23.99 -25.82 21.04
CA HIS A 91 24.20 -26.74 22.15
C HIS A 91 23.04 -27.72 22.30
N GLU A 92 21.79 -27.22 22.30
CA GLU A 92 20.60 -28.07 22.41
C GLU A 92 20.48 -29.05 21.23
N MET A 93 20.81 -28.61 20.01
CA MET A 93 20.85 -29.49 18.84
C MET A 93 21.96 -30.53 18.94
N SER A 94 23.14 -30.15 19.44
CA SER A 94 24.28 -31.06 19.62
C SER A 94 24.00 -32.15 20.64
N ASP A 95 23.35 -31.81 21.75
CA ASP A 95 22.91 -32.79 22.75
C ASP A 95 21.85 -33.74 22.17
N LEU A 96 20.91 -33.20 21.38
CA LEU A 96 19.82 -33.96 20.77
C LEU A 96 20.29 -34.97 19.72
N PHE A 97 21.39 -34.68 19.03
CA PHE A 97 22.00 -35.52 17.99
C PHE A 97 23.40 -36.03 18.38
N ALA A 98 23.68 -36.16 19.69
CA ALA A 98 24.99 -36.59 20.19
C ALA A 98 25.43 -37.98 19.67
N ASP A 99 24.48 -38.84 19.30
CA ASP A 99 24.70 -40.15 18.67
C ASP A 99 25.10 -40.06 17.20
N ILE A 100 24.75 -38.95 16.51
CA ILE A 100 25.06 -38.71 15.10
C ILE A 100 25.52 -37.25 14.91
N PRO A 101 26.72 -36.87 15.40
CA PRO A 101 27.20 -35.48 15.30
C PRO A 101 27.33 -35.01 13.84
N GLU A 102 27.66 -35.94 12.94
CA GLU A 102 27.77 -35.69 11.50
C GLU A 102 26.49 -35.11 10.87
N ALA A 103 25.31 -35.36 11.46
CA ALA A 103 24.05 -34.80 10.97
C ALA A 103 24.01 -33.27 11.09
N ILE A 104 24.68 -32.72 12.11
CA ILE A 104 24.81 -31.26 12.30
C ILE A 104 25.87 -30.73 11.35
N ASP A 105 27.05 -31.37 11.28
CA ASP A 105 28.14 -30.92 10.41
C ASP A 105 27.73 -30.86 8.94
N ASN A 106 26.92 -31.83 8.48
CA ASN A 106 26.42 -31.88 7.12
C ASN A 106 25.52 -30.69 6.75
N THR A 107 24.98 -29.94 7.72
CA THR A 107 24.24 -28.71 7.44
C THR A 107 25.14 -27.63 6.83
N ASN A 108 26.41 -27.56 7.25
CA ASN A 108 27.39 -26.64 6.66
C ASN A 108 27.64 -26.96 5.18
N ALA A 109 27.65 -28.24 4.81
CA ALA A 109 27.79 -28.65 3.41
C ALA A 109 26.60 -28.23 2.53
N ILE A 110 25.43 -27.96 3.12
CA ILE A 110 24.31 -27.32 2.42
C ILE A 110 24.56 -25.82 2.33
N VAL A 111 24.88 -25.16 3.44
CA VAL A 111 25.16 -23.72 3.50
C VAL A 111 26.26 -23.33 2.49
N ASP A 112 27.34 -24.09 2.39
CA ASP A 112 28.46 -23.88 1.46
C ASP A 112 28.03 -23.96 -0.02
N LYS A 113 26.88 -24.58 -0.31
CA LYS A 113 26.31 -24.69 -1.67
C LYS A 113 25.22 -23.66 -1.93
N VAL A 114 24.79 -22.90 -0.91
CA VAL A 114 23.77 -21.87 -1.07
C VAL A 114 24.44 -20.62 -1.63
N GLU A 115 24.05 -20.24 -2.85
CA GLU A 115 24.39 -18.95 -3.41
C GLU A 115 23.39 -17.90 -2.93
N VAL A 116 23.89 -16.78 -2.39
CA VAL A 116 23.03 -15.66 -1.99
C VAL A 116 22.50 -14.98 -3.25
N LEU A 117 21.21 -15.12 -3.50
CA LEU A 117 20.56 -14.49 -4.65
C LEU A 117 20.44 -12.99 -4.44
N ASN A 118 20.88 -12.20 -5.43
CA ASN A 118 20.50 -10.80 -5.50
C ASN A 118 19.05 -10.71 -6.01
N LEU A 119 18.12 -10.43 -5.09
CA LEU A 119 16.71 -10.28 -5.41
C LEU A 119 16.39 -8.90 -6.02
N LYS A 120 17.29 -7.91 -5.87
CA LYS A 120 17.11 -6.60 -6.48
C LYS A 120 17.38 -6.69 -7.97
N LYS A 121 16.35 -6.39 -8.76
CA LYS A 121 16.41 -6.39 -10.22
C LYS A 121 16.25 -4.98 -10.76
N ASP A 122 16.85 -4.73 -11.91
CA ASP A 122 16.50 -3.54 -12.69
C ASP A 122 15.03 -3.63 -13.09
N ILE A 123 14.35 -2.48 -13.11
CA ILE A 123 12.94 -2.40 -13.45
C ILE A 123 12.75 -2.82 -14.91
N LEU A 124 11.91 -3.83 -15.12
CA LEU A 124 11.55 -4.34 -16.43
C LEU A 124 10.28 -3.63 -16.90
N LEU A 125 10.44 -2.69 -17.83
CA LEU A 125 9.32 -2.02 -18.48
C LEU A 125 8.57 -2.96 -19.42
N PRO A 126 7.23 -3.02 -19.39
CA PRO A 126 6.46 -3.78 -20.36
C PRO A 126 6.73 -3.27 -21.78
N ALA A 127 6.79 -4.20 -22.73
CA ALA A 127 6.91 -3.85 -24.13
C ALA A 127 5.55 -3.36 -24.64
N PHE A 128 5.45 -2.06 -24.95
CA PHE A 128 4.28 -1.52 -25.63
C PHE A 128 4.30 -1.93 -27.11
N PRO A 129 3.18 -2.43 -27.68
CA PRO A 129 3.13 -2.79 -29.10
C PRO A 129 3.18 -1.52 -29.97
N ILE A 130 4.30 -1.31 -30.67
CA ILE A 130 4.53 -0.14 -31.53
C ILE A 130 4.04 -0.41 -32.97
N PRO A 131 3.34 0.54 -33.63
CA PRO A 131 2.97 0.39 -35.03
C PRO A 131 4.19 0.23 -35.94
N LYS A 132 4.06 -0.56 -37.02
CA LYS A 132 5.18 -0.90 -37.94
C LYS A 132 5.92 0.32 -38.48
N GLU A 133 5.23 1.42 -38.70
CA GLU A 133 5.80 2.68 -39.21
C GLU A 133 6.80 3.34 -38.25
N PHE A 134 6.68 3.08 -36.95
CA PHE A 134 7.57 3.60 -35.91
C PHE A 134 8.61 2.58 -35.44
N GLN A 135 8.63 1.37 -36.02
CA GLN A 135 9.67 0.35 -35.79
C GLN A 135 10.87 0.63 -36.70
N THR A 136 11.58 1.73 -36.43
CA THR A 136 12.65 2.26 -37.29
C THR A 136 14.03 1.69 -36.96
N SER A 137 14.19 1.02 -35.82
CA SER A 137 15.43 0.34 -35.43
C SER A 137 15.16 -0.98 -34.70
N ASP A 138 16.21 -1.77 -34.46
CA ASP A 138 16.16 -2.94 -33.59
C ASP A 138 16.06 -2.57 -32.08
N ASP A 139 16.20 -1.28 -31.75
CA ASP A 139 16.10 -0.77 -30.38
C ASP A 139 14.65 -0.43 -30.02
N SER A 140 14.04 -1.27 -29.18
CA SER A 140 12.66 -1.09 -28.70
C SER A 140 12.45 0.25 -27.98
N ASN A 141 13.43 0.75 -27.22
CA ASN A 141 13.28 2.01 -26.49
C ASN A 141 13.25 3.20 -27.45
N LEU A 142 14.07 3.16 -28.51
CA LEU A 142 14.06 4.20 -29.53
C LEU A 142 12.74 4.23 -30.30
N ASN A 143 12.20 3.05 -30.65
CA ASN A 143 10.89 2.94 -31.32
C ASN A 143 9.74 3.47 -30.44
N GLN A 144 9.75 3.15 -29.14
CA GLN A 144 8.79 3.69 -28.18
C GLN A 144 8.89 5.21 -28.06
N TRP A 145 10.10 5.76 -27.99
CA TRP A 145 10.30 7.20 -27.94
C TRP A 145 9.81 7.91 -29.21
N ASN A 146 10.12 7.37 -30.40
CA ASN A 146 9.65 7.94 -31.67
C ASN A 146 8.12 8.04 -31.72
N TYR A 147 7.44 6.98 -31.26
CA TYR A 147 5.98 6.96 -31.22
C TYR A 147 5.41 7.92 -30.16
N LEU A 148 6.01 7.98 -28.98
CA LEU A 148 5.62 8.94 -27.94
C LEU A 148 5.76 10.38 -28.44
N HIS A 149 6.91 10.72 -29.04
CA HIS A 149 7.16 12.05 -29.60
C HIS A 149 6.10 12.44 -30.64
N TYR A 150 5.76 11.53 -31.56
CA TYR A 150 4.69 11.77 -32.53
C TYR A 150 3.34 12.04 -31.86
N LEU A 151 2.91 11.18 -30.92
CA LEU A 151 1.65 11.35 -30.20
C LEU A 151 1.60 12.65 -29.39
N THR A 152 2.71 13.05 -28.79
CA THR A 152 2.81 14.29 -28.02
C THR A 152 2.56 15.50 -28.91
N TYR A 153 3.19 15.56 -30.08
CA TYR A 153 3.03 16.70 -30.99
C TYR A 153 1.66 16.74 -31.68
N GLU A 154 1.07 15.59 -32.00
CA GLU A 154 -0.33 15.55 -32.48
C GLU A 154 -1.30 16.01 -31.38
N GLY A 155 -1.13 15.51 -30.15
CA GLY A 155 -1.92 15.95 -29.00
C GLY A 155 -1.73 17.44 -28.67
N ALA A 156 -0.53 17.98 -28.83
CA ALA A 156 -0.26 19.40 -28.64
C ALA A 156 -1.01 20.27 -29.64
N LYS A 157 -1.12 19.85 -30.90
CA LYS A 157 -1.94 20.54 -31.91
C LYS A 157 -3.43 20.53 -31.55
N GLU A 158 -3.93 19.42 -31.00
CA GLU A 158 -5.33 19.32 -30.58
C GLU A 158 -5.63 20.17 -29.33
N ARG A 159 -4.74 20.19 -28.35
CA ARG A 159 -4.96 20.85 -27.05
C ARG A 159 -4.63 22.34 -27.05
N TYR A 160 -3.51 22.73 -27.68
CA TYR A 160 -3.03 24.11 -27.71
C TYR A 160 -3.34 24.83 -29.02
N GLY A 161 -3.70 24.11 -30.09
CA GLY A 161 -3.87 24.69 -31.42
C GLY A 161 -2.53 25.05 -32.04
N GLU A 162 -2.16 26.33 -32.02
CA GLU A 162 -0.85 26.79 -32.48
C GLU A 162 0.21 26.59 -31.38
N ILE A 163 1.24 25.80 -31.69
CA ILE A 163 2.34 25.52 -30.75
C ILE A 163 3.30 26.71 -30.74
N GLY A 164 3.13 27.58 -29.74
CA GLY A 164 4.06 28.68 -29.42
C GLY A 164 5.44 28.20 -28.98
N GLU A 165 6.38 29.13 -28.85
CA GLU A 165 7.76 28.84 -28.45
C GLU A 165 7.85 28.24 -27.04
N GLU A 166 7.14 28.82 -26.07
CA GLU A 166 7.08 28.32 -24.69
C GLU A 166 6.59 26.86 -24.60
N VAL A 167 5.50 26.53 -25.30
CA VAL A 167 4.96 25.16 -25.33
C VAL A 167 5.95 24.21 -25.99
N ARG A 168 6.60 24.62 -27.09
CA ARG A 168 7.60 23.81 -27.78
C ARG A 168 8.80 23.53 -26.89
N GLU A 169 9.37 24.55 -26.28
CA GLU A 169 10.52 24.41 -25.36
C GLU A 169 10.20 23.47 -24.20
N ARG A 170 9.01 23.63 -23.60
CA ARG A 170 8.54 22.75 -22.53
C ARG A 170 8.42 21.30 -22.98
N LEU A 171 7.76 21.04 -24.12
CA LEU A 171 7.58 19.68 -24.63
C LEU A 171 8.91 19.04 -25.01
N ASP A 172 9.82 19.77 -25.64
CA ASP A 172 11.13 19.25 -26.04
C ASP A 172 12.00 18.90 -24.83
N PHE A 173 11.99 19.75 -23.79
CA PHE A 173 12.66 19.48 -22.51
C PHE A 173 12.13 18.21 -21.83
N GLU A 174 10.80 18.07 -21.73
CA GLU A 174 10.17 16.90 -21.13
C GLU A 174 10.44 15.62 -21.95
N LEU A 175 10.28 15.67 -23.27
CA LEU A 175 10.53 14.54 -24.17
C LEU A 175 11.99 14.11 -24.14
N PHE A 176 12.93 15.04 -24.05
CA PHE A 176 14.35 14.74 -23.88
C PHE A 176 14.64 14.04 -22.55
N THR A 177 14.03 14.51 -21.46
CA THR A 177 14.17 13.91 -20.14
C THR A 177 13.60 12.49 -20.12
N ILE A 178 12.39 12.29 -20.65
CA ILE A 178 11.74 10.97 -20.75
C ILE A 178 12.57 9.99 -21.58
N LYS A 179 13.17 10.47 -22.69
CA LYS A 179 14.08 9.68 -23.53
C LYS A 179 15.29 9.20 -22.75
N THR A 180 15.95 10.12 -22.06
CA THR A 180 17.20 9.88 -21.34
C THR A 180 16.99 8.90 -20.18
N MET A 181 15.85 8.98 -19.51
CA MET A 181 15.51 8.07 -18.41
C MET A 181 15.00 6.71 -18.87
N GLY A 182 14.52 6.60 -20.13
CA GLY A 182 14.01 5.36 -20.72
C GLY A 182 12.54 5.06 -20.41
N PHE A 183 11.73 6.08 -20.08
CA PHE A 183 10.35 5.88 -19.64
C PHE A 183 9.29 6.04 -20.73
N ALA A 184 9.69 6.09 -22.00
CA ALA A 184 8.75 6.28 -23.11
C ALA A 184 7.65 5.20 -23.17
N GLY A 185 8.01 3.93 -22.98
CA GLY A 185 7.05 2.82 -22.93
C GLY A 185 6.04 2.96 -21.80
N TYR A 186 6.46 3.45 -20.63
CA TYR A 186 5.58 3.66 -19.49
C TYR A 186 4.49 4.69 -19.80
N PHE A 187 4.85 5.84 -20.37
CA PHE A 187 3.87 6.84 -20.82
C PHE A 187 2.90 6.30 -21.87
N LEU A 188 3.39 5.48 -22.81
CA LEU A 188 2.54 4.86 -23.83
C LEU A 188 1.52 3.89 -23.23
N ILE A 189 1.95 3.04 -22.29
CA ILE A 189 1.07 2.09 -21.60
C ILE A 189 -0.03 2.85 -20.85
N VAL A 190 0.35 3.89 -20.10
CA VAL A 190 -0.59 4.69 -19.30
C VAL A 190 -1.57 5.46 -20.18
N SER A 191 -1.08 6.14 -21.22
CA SER A 191 -1.94 6.83 -22.20
C SER A 191 -2.93 5.87 -22.86
N ASP A 192 -2.50 4.65 -23.17
CA ASP A 192 -3.32 3.67 -23.86
C ASP A 192 -4.51 3.17 -23.04
N PHE A 193 -4.30 2.72 -21.79
CA PHE A 193 -5.42 2.24 -20.99
C PHE A 193 -6.36 3.39 -20.56
N ILE A 194 -5.84 4.61 -20.41
CA ILE A 194 -6.66 5.80 -20.15
C ILE A 194 -7.56 6.11 -21.35
N LYS A 195 -6.99 6.16 -22.56
CA LYS A 195 -7.76 6.35 -23.80
C LYS A 195 -8.78 5.24 -24.01
N ALA A 196 -8.40 3.99 -23.79
CA ALA A 196 -9.31 2.86 -23.86
C ALA A 196 -10.45 2.98 -22.84
N GLY A 197 -10.15 3.37 -21.60
CA GLY A 197 -11.15 3.64 -20.56
C GLY A 197 -12.17 4.70 -21.00
N ARG A 198 -11.71 5.85 -21.50
CA ARG A 198 -12.61 6.90 -22.02
C ARG A 198 -13.49 6.37 -23.16
N ASN A 199 -12.92 5.60 -24.10
CA ASN A 199 -13.68 4.99 -25.21
C ASN A 199 -14.71 3.96 -24.75
N LEU A 200 -14.49 3.30 -23.61
CA LEU A 200 -15.43 2.38 -22.98
C LEU A 200 -16.51 3.12 -22.15
N GLY A 201 -16.50 4.46 -22.12
CA GLY A 201 -17.41 5.26 -21.31
C GLY A 201 -17.11 5.17 -19.82
N VAL A 202 -15.84 4.94 -19.46
CA VAL A 202 -15.33 5.07 -18.08
C VAL A 202 -14.96 6.53 -17.86
N PHE A 203 -15.41 7.11 -16.76
CA PHE A 203 -14.99 8.45 -16.34
C PHE A 203 -13.58 8.34 -15.75
N VAL A 204 -12.67 9.15 -16.27
CA VAL A 204 -11.28 9.22 -15.81
C VAL A 204 -11.07 10.57 -15.15
N GLY A 205 -10.41 10.59 -14.00
CA GLY A 205 -10.08 11.83 -13.31
C GLY A 205 -9.15 12.74 -14.13
N PRO A 206 -9.07 14.03 -13.78
CA PRO A 206 -8.23 15.00 -14.48
C PRO A 206 -6.71 14.78 -14.29
N GLY A 207 -6.32 13.83 -13.44
CA GLY A 207 -4.95 13.54 -13.05
C GLY A 207 -4.73 13.84 -11.56
N ARG A 208 -3.74 13.17 -10.97
CA ARG A 208 -3.37 13.33 -9.56
C ARG A 208 -1.87 13.25 -9.38
N GLY A 209 -1.43 13.65 -8.19
CA GLY A 209 -0.01 13.65 -7.83
C GLY A 209 0.80 14.56 -8.75
N SER A 210 2.07 14.20 -8.94
CA SER A 210 3.00 15.01 -9.73
C SER A 210 2.81 14.86 -11.25
N ALA A 211 2.15 13.79 -11.73
CA ALA A 211 1.92 13.58 -13.16
C ALA A 211 1.20 14.75 -13.85
N ALA A 212 0.37 15.51 -13.11
CA ALA A 212 -0.29 16.73 -13.59
C ALA A 212 0.68 17.85 -14.02
N GLY A 213 1.95 17.81 -13.59
CA GLY A 213 2.98 18.77 -13.98
C GLY A 213 3.64 18.51 -15.33
N SER A 214 3.27 17.44 -16.05
CA SER A 214 3.86 17.11 -17.36
C SER A 214 2.98 17.55 -18.52
N ALA A 215 3.52 18.42 -19.38
CA ALA A 215 2.89 18.83 -20.63
C ALA A 215 2.80 17.65 -21.60
N VAL A 216 3.78 16.73 -21.59
CA VAL A 216 3.72 15.48 -22.37
C VAL A 216 2.54 14.63 -21.93
N ALA A 217 2.33 14.46 -20.62
CA ALA A 217 1.21 13.71 -20.06
C ALA A 217 -0.15 14.34 -20.43
N TYR A 218 -0.24 15.67 -20.41
CA TYR A 218 -1.44 16.40 -20.83
C TYR A 218 -1.74 16.20 -22.33
N CYS A 219 -0.75 16.39 -23.20
CA CYS A 219 -0.90 16.25 -24.65
C CYS A 219 -1.34 14.85 -25.07
N ILE A 220 -0.79 13.79 -24.47
CA ILE A 220 -1.19 12.41 -24.79
C ILE A 220 -2.41 11.94 -24.00
N GLY A 221 -3.04 12.83 -23.22
CA GLY A 221 -4.30 12.59 -22.52
C GLY A 221 -4.20 11.73 -21.26
N ILE A 222 -3.01 11.59 -20.66
CA ILE A 222 -2.88 10.98 -19.32
C ILE A 222 -3.56 11.89 -18.29
N THR A 223 -3.23 13.18 -18.35
CA THR A 223 -3.84 14.22 -17.50
C THR A 223 -4.76 15.10 -18.34
N ASN A 224 -5.61 15.87 -17.67
CA ASN A 224 -6.55 16.81 -18.30
C ASN A 224 -6.40 18.23 -17.73
N ILE A 225 -5.31 18.50 -17.00
CA ILE A 225 -4.96 19.81 -16.45
C ILE A 225 -3.77 20.34 -17.26
N ASP A 226 -3.88 21.57 -17.75
CA ASP A 226 -2.81 22.24 -18.49
C ASP A 226 -1.70 22.73 -17.54
N PRO A 227 -0.52 22.10 -17.53
CA PRO A 227 0.53 22.44 -16.58
C PRO A 227 1.15 23.81 -16.84
N ILE A 228 1.14 24.30 -18.09
CA ILE A 228 1.74 25.60 -18.42
C ILE A 228 0.86 26.71 -17.88
N LYS A 229 -0.47 26.61 -18.09
CA LYS A 229 -1.45 27.57 -17.56
C LYS A 229 -1.41 27.72 -16.04
N TYR A 230 -1.20 26.62 -15.31
CA TYR A 230 -1.18 26.62 -13.84
C TYR A 230 0.24 26.64 -13.26
N ASN A 231 1.27 26.89 -14.08
CA ASN A 231 2.67 26.91 -13.69
C ASN A 231 3.09 25.67 -12.86
N LEU A 232 2.60 24.49 -13.26
CA LEU A 232 2.93 23.22 -12.62
C LEU A 232 4.30 22.75 -13.10
N LEU A 233 5.14 22.31 -12.16
CA LEU A 233 6.54 21.98 -12.43
C LEU A 233 6.70 20.53 -12.87
N PHE A 234 7.38 20.31 -14.00
CA PHE A 234 7.69 18.97 -14.51
C PHE A 234 8.74 18.27 -13.63
N GLU A 235 9.71 19.02 -13.11
CA GLU A 235 10.80 18.52 -12.28
C GLU A 235 10.32 17.94 -10.96
N ARG A 236 9.11 18.35 -10.51
CA ARG A 236 8.44 17.75 -9.36
C ARG A 236 7.95 16.33 -9.63
N PHE A 237 7.70 16.01 -10.90
CA PHE A 237 7.30 14.71 -11.41
C PHE A 237 8.51 13.86 -11.80
N LEU A 238 9.32 14.37 -12.71
CA LEU A 238 10.53 13.71 -13.20
C LEU A 238 11.71 14.67 -13.05
N ASN A 239 12.54 14.38 -12.05
CA ASN A 239 13.76 15.15 -11.83
C ASN A 239 14.88 14.63 -12.75
N PRO A 240 15.43 15.45 -13.66
CA PRO A 240 16.51 15.04 -14.56
C PRO A 240 17.78 14.54 -13.83
N ASP A 241 18.05 15.07 -12.65
CA ASP A 241 19.25 14.75 -11.86
C ASP A 241 19.09 13.49 -10.99
N ARG A 242 17.88 12.93 -10.92
CA ARG A 242 17.59 11.73 -10.13
C ARG A 242 16.83 10.71 -10.97
N LYS A 243 17.48 9.59 -11.28
CA LYS A 243 16.81 8.43 -11.89
C LYS A 243 15.94 7.71 -10.88
N SER A 244 14.75 8.26 -10.62
CA SER A 244 13.66 7.61 -9.90
C SER A 244 12.51 7.31 -10.85
N MET A 245 11.79 6.23 -10.58
CA MET A 245 10.60 5.87 -11.33
C MET A 245 9.49 6.90 -11.11
N PRO A 246 8.84 7.41 -12.19
CA PRO A 246 7.63 8.20 -12.04
C PRO A 246 6.47 7.31 -11.62
N ASP A 247 5.65 7.80 -10.69
CA ASP A 247 4.40 7.16 -10.32
C ASP A 247 3.24 7.93 -10.98
N ILE A 248 2.51 7.27 -11.88
CA ILE A 248 1.33 7.82 -12.55
C ILE A 248 0.09 7.05 -12.07
N ASP A 249 -0.49 7.55 -10.99
CA ASP A 249 -1.76 7.06 -10.48
C ASP A 249 -2.93 7.58 -11.33
N THR A 250 -3.89 6.70 -11.64
CA THR A 250 -5.07 7.09 -12.41
C THR A 250 -6.36 6.79 -11.65
N ASP A 251 -7.24 7.79 -11.60
CA ASP A 251 -8.58 7.67 -11.03
C ASP A 251 -9.61 7.29 -12.09
N PHE A 252 -10.41 6.27 -11.80
CA PHE A 252 -11.54 5.81 -12.60
C PHE A 252 -12.83 5.87 -11.78
N ASP A 253 -14.00 5.96 -12.43
CA ASP A 253 -15.25 5.65 -11.73
C ASP A 253 -15.23 4.21 -11.22
N ASP A 254 -15.75 3.99 -10.00
CA ASP A 254 -15.67 2.70 -9.30
C ASP A 254 -16.22 1.54 -10.15
N GLU A 255 -17.32 1.78 -10.85
CA GLU A 255 -17.97 0.78 -11.72
C GLU A 255 -17.19 0.53 -13.02
N GLY A 256 -16.54 1.57 -13.54
CA GLY A 256 -15.79 1.53 -14.79
C GLY A 256 -14.39 0.92 -14.65
N ARG A 257 -13.80 0.98 -13.46
CA ARG A 257 -12.45 0.51 -13.18
C ARG A 257 -12.16 -0.92 -13.67
N GLN A 258 -13.04 -1.87 -13.36
CA GLN A 258 -12.84 -3.28 -13.74
C GLN A 258 -12.75 -3.45 -15.26
N ARG A 259 -13.55 -2.69 -16.03
CA ARG A 259 -13.53 -2.73 -17.50
C ARG A 259 -12.18 -2.29 -18.08
N VAL A 260 -11.49 -1.37 -17.42
CA VAL A 260 -10.14 -0.94 -17.82
C VAL A 260 -9.11 -2.02 -17.48
N ILE A 261 -9.23 -2.66 -16.31
CA ILE A 261 -8.38 -3.81 -15.94
C ILE A 261 -8.56 -4.94 -16.95
N ASP A 262 -9.79 -5.29 -17.30
CA ASP A 262 -10.09 -6.34 -18.28
C ASP A 262 -9.50 -6.03 -19.66
N TYR A 263 -9.51 -4.75 -20.07
CA TYR A 263 -8.84 -4.30 -21.30
C TYR A 263 -7.32 -4.53 -21.23
N VAL A 264 -6.69 -4.16 -20.11
CA VAL A 264 -5.24 -4.37 -19.89
C VAL A 264 -4.91 -5.86 -19.91
N VAL A 265 -5.69 -6.68 -19.21
CA VAL A 265 -5.54 -8.15 -19.19
C VAL A 265 -5.66 -8.74 -20.59
N LYS A 266 -6.65 -8.29 -21.38
CA LYS A 266 -6.83 -8.74 -22.76
C LYS A 266 -5.68 -8.31 -23.67
N LYS A 267 -5.11 -7.12 -23.45
CA LYS A 267 -4.06 -6.55 -24.29
C LYS A 267 -2.67 -7.14 -24.02
N TYR A 268 -2.30 -7.28 -22.75
CA TYR A 268 -0.98 -7.77 -22.34
C TYR A 268 -0.96 -9.27 -22.02
N GLY A 269 -2.11 -9.89 -21.83
CA GLY A 269 -2.23 -11.31 -21.49
C GLY A 269 -2.37 -11.56 -19.99
N GLN A 270 -3.17 -12.55 -19.63
CA GLN A 270 -3.51 -12.88 -18.24
C GLN A 270 -2.29 -13.26 -17.39
N ASN A 271 -1.28 -13.91 -17.98
CA ASN A 271 -0.06 -14.29 -17.27
C ASN A 271 0.91 -13.13 -17.02
N GLN A 272 0.69 -11.97 -17.64
CA GLN A 272 1.54 -10.79 -17.54
C GLN A 272 0.93 -9.71 -16.64
N VAL A 273 -0.31 -9.90 -16.20
CA VAL A 273 -1.05 -8.95 -15.36
C VAL A 273 -1.39 -9.60 -14.03
N ALA A 274 -1.01 -8.96 -12.93
CA ALA A 274 -1.32 -9.44 -11.58
C ALA A 274 -1.85 -8.33 -10.69
N GLN A 275 -2.56 -8.72 -9.65
CA GLN A 275 -2.85 -7.87 -8.52
C GLN A 275 -1.78 -8.02 -7.44
N ILE A 276 -1.65 -7.03 -6.59
CA ILE A 276 -0.66 -7.03 -5.51
C ILE A 276 -1.27 -7.63 -4.25
N ILE A 277 -0.54 -8.51 -3.56
CA ILE A 277 -0.96 -9.02 -2.24
C ILE A 277 -0.83 -7.95 -1.17
N THR A 278 -1.75 -7.98 -0.20
CA THR A 278 -1.62 -7.28 1.06
C THR A 278 -1.55 -8.27 2.21
N TYR A 279 -0.64 -8.06 3.14
CA TYR A 279 -0.58 -8.83 4.37
C TYR A 279 -1.25 -8.04 5.48
N GLY A 280 -2.41 -8.49 5.93
CA GLY A 280 -3.07 -7.92 7.10
C GLY A 280 -2.38 -8.42 8.36
N THR A 281 -1.69 -7.53 9.08
CA THR A 281 -1.03 -7.86 10.34
C THR A 281 -1.93 -7.59 11.54
N MET A 282 -1.67 -8.30 12.65
CA MET A 282 -2.39 -8.10 13.91
C MET A 282 -1.97 -6.76 14.55
N ALA A 283 -2.77 -5.72 14.31
CA ALA A 283 -2.62 -4.41 14.97
C ALA A 283 -3.04 -4.46 16.46
N ALA A 284 -2.52 -3.57 17.29
CA ALA A 284 -2.74 -3.50 18.74
C ALA A 284 -4.16 -3.82 19.25
N LYS A 285 -5.19 -3.19 18.67
CA LYS A 285 -6.59 -3.44 19.09
C LYS A 285 -7.11 -4.81 18.64
N MET A 286 -6.66 -5.27 17.47
CA MET A 286 -7.06 -6.58 16.93
C MET A 286 -6.37 -7.71 17.67
N SER A 287 -5.08 -7.58 18.01
CA SER A 287 -4.37 -8.59 18.77
C SER A 287 -5.03 -8.84 20.13
N ILE A 288 -5.40 -7.78 20.85
CA ILE A 288 -6.16 -7.90 22.11
C ILE A 288 -7.48 -8.65 21.91
N LYS A 289 -8.23 -8.33 20.85
CA LYS A 289 -9.55 -8.96 20.60
C LYS A 289 -9.43 -10.43 20.21
N ASP A 290 -8.49 -10.75 19.32
CA ASP A 290 -8.28 -12.14 18.86
C ASP A 290 -7.77 -13.03 19.99
N VAL A 291 -6.80 -12.55 20.78
CA VAL A 291 -6.29 -13.27 21.95
C VAL A 291 -7.37 -13.42 23.03
N ALA A 292 -8.10 -12.34 23.34
CA ALA A 292 -9.20 -12.38 24.31
C ALA A 292 -10.25 -13.44 23.93
N ARG A 293 -10.59 -13.55 22.64
CA ARG A 293 -11.53 -14.55 22.14
C ARG A 293 -11.01 -15.98 22.38
N VAL A 294 -9.74 -16.24 22.10
CA VAL A 294 -9.12 -17.56 22.25
C VAL A 294 -8.99 -17.96 23.73
N LEU A 295 -8.68 -17.01 24.60
CA LEU A 295 -8.55 -17.20 26.04
C LEU A 295 -9.89 -17.11 26.81
N ASP A 296 -11.03 -17.14 26.12
CA ASP A 296 -12.36 -17.12 26.73
C ASP A 296 -12.68 -15.88 27.59
N LEU A 297 -12.04 -14.74 27.32
CA LEU A 297 -12.35 -13.48 27.98
C LEU A 297 -13.72 -12.94 27.47
N PRO A 298 -14.64 -12.49 28.35
CA PRO A 298 -15.92 -11.93 27.93
C PRO A 298 -15.77 -10.78 26.93
N LEU A 299 -16.63 -10.75 25.91
CA LEU A 299 -16.61 -9.74 24.84
C LEU A 299 -16.68 -8.29 25.38
N SER A 300 -17.40 -8.07 26.47
CA SER A 300 -17.46 -6.76 27.14
C SER A 300 -16.11 -6.31 27.68
N GLU A 301 -15.34 -7.23 28.26
CA GLU A 301 -14.01 -6.95 28.80
C GLU A 301 -12.97 -6.79 27.69
N SER A 302 -13.03 -7.64 26.67
CA SER A 302 -12.21 -7.51 25.45
C SER A 302 -12.38 -6.14 24.79
N ASN A 303 -13.62 -5.69 24.63
CA ASN A 303 -13.92 -4.36 24.07
C ASN A 303 -13.49 -3.22 25.00
N ALA A 304 -13.58 -3.40 26.31
CA ALA A 304 -13.09 -2.41 27.28
C ALA A 304 -11.58 -2.26 27.18
N LEU A 305 -10.82 -3.37 27.12
CA LEU A 305 -9.36 -3.35 26.95
C LEU A 305 -8.96 -2.68 25.63
N ALA A 306 -9.57 -3.08 24.51
CA ALA A 306 -9.25 -2.52 23.20
C ALA A 306 -9.55 -1.01 23.10
N LYS A 307 -10.51 -0.49 23.88
CA LYS A 307 -10.81 0.95 23.93
C LYS A 307 -9.78 1.77 24.69
N LEU A 308 -9.00 1.16 25.59
CA LEU A 308 -7.91 1.85 26.29
C LEU A 308 -6.70 2.11 25.39
N VAL A 309 -6.60 1.40 24.25
CA VAL A 309 -5.56 1.64 23.26
C VAL A 309 -5.90 2.91 22.47
N PRO A 310 -4.97 3.88 22.35
CA PRO A 310 -5.18 5.11 21.59
C PRO A 310 -5.62 4.84 20.14
N ASP A 311 -6.53 5.66 19.63
CA ASP A 311 -7.08 5.51 18.27
C ASP A 311 -6.27 6.29 17.24
N LYS A 312 -4.96 6.03 17.19
CA LYS A 312 -4.05 6.63 16.21
C LYS A 312 -3.50 5.58 15.24
N PRO A 313 -3.44 5.88 13.94
CA PRO A 313 -2.76 5.01 12.98
C PRO A 313 -1.31 4.77 13.37
N GLY A 314 -0.86 3.52 13.27
CA GLY A 314 0.51 3.13 13.64
C GLY A 314 0.76 2.98 15.14
N THR A 315 -0.29 2.96 15.97
CA THR A 315 -0.16 2.60 17.39
C THR A 315 0.34 1.15 17.54
N ASP A 316 1.44 0.99 18.27
CA ASP A 316 2.10 -0.28 18.60
C ASP A 316 1.86 -0.61 20.07
N LEU A 317 1.29 -1.77 20.37
CA LEU A 317 0.93 -2.22 21.70
C LEU A 317 2.18 -2.38 22.57
N GLY A 318 3.25 -2.95 22.04
CA GLY A 318 4.53 -3.08 22.75
C GLY A 318 5.06 -1.73 23.25
N ARG A 319 5.01 -0.68 22.42
CA ARG A 319 5.36 0.68 22.83
C ARG A 319 4.36 1.27 23.82
N VAL A 320 3.06 1.07 23.62
CA VAL A 320 2.03 1.53 24.57
C VAL A 320 2.26 0.95 25.96
N LEU A 321 2.70 -0.30 26.06
CA LEU A 321 2.94 -0.98 27.33
C LEU A 321 4.29 -0.61 27.97
N ASN A 322 5.36 -0.42 27.18
CA ASN A 322 6.73 -0.32 27.72
C ASN A 322 7.40 1.06 27.59
N ALA A 323 7.00 1.92 26.65
CA ALA A 323 7.70 3.19 26.40
C ALA A 323 7.53 4.20 27.55
N PRO A 324 8.40 5.21 27.71
CA PRO A 324 8.17 6.31 28.65
C PRO A 324 6.85 7.04 28.34
N LEU A 325 6.09 7.48 29.35
CA LEU A 325 4.80 8.14 29.14
C LEU A 325 4.99 9.60 28.71
N THR A 326 5.80 10.33 29.48
CA THR A 326 6.04 11.77 29.29
C THR A 326 7.50 12.05 28.95
N VAL A 327 7.79 13.25 28.44
CA VAL A 327 9.17 13.71 28.17
C VAL A 327 10.06 13.65 29.42
N LYS A 328 9.46 13.74 30.62
CA LYS A 328 10.17 13.63 31.89
C LYS A 328 10.59 12.20 32.24
N ASP A 329 9.89 11.21 31.70
CA ASP A 329 10.13 9.79 32.00
C ASP A 329 11.22 9.20 31.09
N GLY A 330 11.51 9.81 29.94
CA GLY A 330 12.57 9.40 29.03
C GLY A 330 12.37 9.91 27.60
N GLU A 331 13.43 9.80 26.79
CA GLU A 331 13.39 10.14 25.36
C GLU A 331 12.42 9.24 24.58
N LYS A 332 11.83 9.76 23.50
CA LYS A 332 10.86 9.01 22.65
C LYS A 332 9.64 8.53 23.44
N SER A 333 9.18 9.37 24.36
CA SER A 333 7.97 9.15 25.15
C SER A 333 6.72 9.14 24.27
N LEU A 334 5.64 8.54 24.78
CA LEU A 334 4.34 8.51 24.10
C LEU A 334 3.74 9.90 23.87
N GLU A 335 4.03 10.84 24.77
CA GLU A 335 3.66 12.25 24.63
C GLU A 335 4.37 12.91 23.43
N GLU A 336 5.67 12.65 23.26
CA GLU A 336 6.50 13.33 22.24
C GLU A 336 6.38 12.68 20.86
N LYS A 337 6.61 11.37 20.78
CA LYS A 337 6.72 10.67 19.49
C LYS A 337 5.35 10.31 18.92
N GLU A 338 4.43 9.85 19.76
CA GLU A 338 3.07 9.48 19.37
C GLU A 338 2.08 10.66 19.54
N GLY A 339 2.51 11.77 20.17
CA GLY A 339 1.70 12.97 20.36
C GLY A 339 0.47 12.74 21.24
N LEU A 340 0.50 11.76 22.15
CA LEU A 340 -0.66 11.36 22.94
C LEU A 340 -1.11 12.49 23.88
N GLY A 341 -2.43 12.74 23.91
CA GLY A 341 -3.00 13.73 24.82
C GLY A 341 -3.13 13.22 26.26
N PRO A 342 -3.49 14.08 27.22
CA PRO A 342 -3.65 13.69 28.63
C PRO A 342 -4.62 12.53 28.85
N ASP A 343 -5.76 12.52 28.14
CA ASP A 343 -6.78 11.47 28.25
C ASP A 343 -6.27 10.11 27.73
N ASP A 344 -5.52 10.12 26.63
CA ASP A 344 -4.87 8.92 26.09
C ASP A 344 -3.84 8.37 27.07
N LEU A 345 -3.03 9.25 27.68
CA LEU A 345 -2.02 8.84 28.67
C LEU A 345 -2.65 8.22 29.92
N GLU A 346 -3.79 8.71 30.39
CA GLU A 346 -4.55 8.09 31.50
C GLU A 346 -5.06 6.69 31.12
N ASN A 347 -5.59 6.52 29.90
CA ASN A 347 -5.99 5.20 29.40
C ASN A 347 -4.81 4.23 29.34
N VAL A 348 -3.64 4.69 28.91
CA VAL A 348 -2.40 3.89 28.90
C VAL A 348 -1.95 3.53 30.32
N ARG A 349 -2.04 4.45 31.29
CA ARG A 349 -1.74 4.14 32.70
C ARG A 349 -2.64 3.01 33.23
N LEU A 350 -3.94 3.08 32.95
CA LEU A 350 -4.88 2.03 33.31
C LEU A 350 -4.52 0.70 32.62
N LEU A 351 -4.22 0.72 31.32
CA LEU A 351 -3.81 -0.47 30.59
C LEU A 351 -2.56 -1.12 31.19
N ARG A 352 -1.54 -0.33 31.55
CA ARG A 352 -0.31 -0.82 32.21
C ARG A 352 -0.55 -1.40 33.59
N SER A 353 -1.49 -0.84 34.36
CA SER A 353 -1.85 -1.40 35.66
C SER A 353 -2.49 -2.79 35.55
N ILE A 354 -3.29 -3.02 34.50
CA ILE A 354 -3.85 -4.33 34.20
C ILE A 354 -2.73 -5.29 33.75
N TYR A 355 -1.85 -4.83 32.86
CA TYR A 355 -0.71 -5.61 32.35
C TYR A 355 0.25 -6.07 33.46
N ALA A 356 0.49 -5.22 34.46
CA ALA A 356 1.37 -5.54 35.60
C ALA A 356 0.73 -6.46 36.64
N SER A 357 -0.58 -6.75 36.54
CA SER A 357 -1.26 -7.63 37.48
C SER A 357 -0.95 -9.10 37.18
N ASP A 358 -0.68 -9.90 38.22
CA ASP A 358 -0.48 -11.36 38.08
C ASP A 358 -1.77 -12.17 38.26
N THR A 359 -2.82 -11.56 38.82
CA THR A 359 -4.08 -12.25 39.15
C THR A 359 -5.23 -11.90 38.20
N ASP A 360 -5.06 -10.85 37.40
CA ASP A 360 -6.08 -10.40 36.46
C ASP A 360 -5.98 -11.21 35.15
N PRO A 361 -7.04 -11.93 34.73
CA PRO A 361 -7.02 -12.69 33.47
C PRO A 361 -6.77 -11.80 32.24
N ARG A 362 -7.10 -10.50 32.33
CA ARG A 362 -6.83 -9.52 31.27
C ARG A 362 -5.32 -9.27 31.08
N SER A 363 -4.51 -9.46 32.12
CA SER A 363 -3.06 -9.36 32.04
C SER A 363 -2.47 -10.38 31.07
N GLN A 364 -2.93 -11.64 31.17
CA GLN A 364 -2.47 -12.71 30.27
C GLN A 364 -2.84 -12.40 28.82
N VAL A 365 -4.05 -11.88 28.58
CA VAL A 365 -4.46 -11.43 27.24
C VAL A 365 -3.51 -10.35 26.70
N LEU A 366 -3.14 -9.35 27.51
CA LEU A 366 -2.24 -8.29 27.05
C LEU A 366 -0.82 -8.79 26.77
N LYS A 367 -0.28 -9.68 27.62
CA LYS A 367 1.06 -10.28 27.44
C LYS A 367 1.14 -11.10 26.15
N GLU A 368 0.13 -11.92 25.87
CA GLU A 368 0.09 -12.71 24.64
C GLU A 368 -0.25 -11.86 23.40
N ALA A 369 -1.09 -10.82 23.56
CA ALA A 369 -1.39 -9.88 22.47
C ALA A 369 -0.19 -9.02 22.07
N GLU A 370 0.67 -8.66 23.02
CA GLU A 370 1.95 -7.99 22.76
C GLU A 370 2.90 -8.91 21.97
N ARG A 371 3.00 -10.19 22.34
CA ARG A 371 3.84 -11.16 21.62
C ARG A 371 3.34 -11.46 20.20
N LEU A 372 2.03 -11.47 20.01
CA LEU A 372 1.41 -11.78 18.71
C LEU A 372 1.20 -10.55 17.82
N GLU A 373 1.43 -9.33 18.33
CA GLU A 373 1.37 -8.11 17.53
C GLU A 373 2.33 -8.21 16.34
N GLY A 374 1.87 -7.73 15.18
CA GLY A 374 2.66 -7.78 13.93
C GLY A 374 2.62 -9.12 13.20
N SER A 375 2.11 -10.20 13.81
CA SER A 375 1.88 -11.48 13.12
C SER A 375 0.93 -11.31 11.94
N VAL A 376 1.21 -11.99 10.82
CA VAL A 376 0.34 -11.99 9.64
C VAL A 376 -0.96 -12.74 9.95
N ARG A 377 -2.09 -12.05 9.86
CA ARG A 377 -3.42 -12.59 10.18
C ARG A 377 -4.13 -13.18 8.97
N ASN A 378 -4.00 -12.52 7.84
CA ASN A 378 -4.64 -12.89 6.57
C ASN A 378 -3.92 -12.23 5.39
N THR A 379 -4.20 -12.76 4.20
CA THR A 379 -3.82 -12.16 2.92
C THR A 379 -5.03 -11.49 2.30
N GLY A 380 -4.84 -10.32 1.71
CA GLY A 380 -5.82 -9.62 0.91
C GLY A 380 -5.27 -9.25 -0.46
N ILE A 381 -6.10 -8.60 -1.25
CA ILE A 381 -5.73 -8.04 -2.55
C ILE A 381 -5.67 -6.52 -2.40
N HIS A 382 -4.61 -5.90 -2.92
CA HIS A 382 -4.43 -4.46 -2.88
C HIS A 382 -5.55 -3.76 -3.67
N ALA A 383 -6.07 -2.68 -3.10
CA ALA A 383 -7.29 -2.05 -3.60
C ALA A 383 -7.12 -1.39 -4.98
N ALA A 384 -5.91 -1.00 -5.39
CA ALA A 384 -5.66 -0.24 -6.62
C ALA A 384 -4.55 -0.84 -7.51
N GLY A 385 -3.40 -1.13 -6.91
CA GLY A 385 -2.21 -1.68 -7.55
C GLY A 385 -2.40 -2.93 -8.41
N ILE A 386 -2.03 -2.76 -9.67
CA ILE A 386 -1.91 -3.77 -10.72
C ILE A 386 -0.46 -3.79 -11.18
N ILE A 387 0.07 -4.98 -11.40
CA ILE A 387 1.36 -5.21 -12.05
C ILE A 387 1.10 -5.51 -13.52
N ILE A 388 1.88 -4.86 -14.38
CA ILE A 388 2.02 -5.25 -15.79
C ILE A 388 3.49 -5.62 -15.99
N ALA A 389 3.73 -6.85 -16.43
CA ALA A 389 5.08 -7.38 -16.67
C ALA A 389 5.38 -7.53 -18.17
N PRO A 390 6.65 -7.41 -18.58
CA PRO A 390 7.05 -7.61 -19.99
C PRO A 390 6.97 -9.07 -20.46
N LYS A 391 6.87 -10.02 -19.54
CA LYS A 391 6.72 -11.46 -19.82
C LYS A 391 5.95 -12.14 -18.69
N ASP A 392 5.79 -13.46 -18.76
CA ASP A 392 5.09 -14.25 -17.74
C ASP A 392 5.63 -13.96 -16.34
N LEU A 393 4.73 -13.61 -15.42
CA LEU A 393 5.06 -13.23 -14.05
C LEU A 393 5.73 -14.37 -13.28
N THR A 394 5.40 -15.63 -13.56
CA THR A 394 5.96 -16.80 -12.89
C THR A 394 7.47 -16.94 -13.14
N GLU A 395 8.00 -16.35 -14.21
CA GLU A 395 9.44 -16.31 -14.49
C GLU A 395 10.16 -15.16 -13.77
N LEU A 396 9.41 -14.19 -13.24
CA LEU A 396 9.94 -12.96 -12.66
C LEU A 396 9.89 -12.96 -11.14
N ILE A 397 8.72 -13.28 -10.59
CA ILE A 397 8.38 -13.18 -9.16
C ILE A 397 7.43 -14.31 -8.74
N PRO A 398 7.42 -14.70 -7.45
CA PRO A 398 6.43 -15.64 -6.95
C PRO A 398 5.02 -15.04 -7.01
N VAL A 399 4.07 -15.84 -7.47
CA VAL A 399 2.64 -15.51 -7.58
C VAL A 399 1.78 -16.59 -6.93
N ALA A 400 0.54 -16.26 -6.62
CA ALA A 400 -0.46 -17.13 -6.01
C ALA A 400 -1.84 -16.86 -6.64
N THR A 401 -2.76 -17.82 -6.50
CA THR A 401 -4.17 -17.63 -6.83
C THR A 401 -4.93 -17.07 -5.63
N ALA A 402 -5.96 -16.26 -5.87
CA ALA A 402 -6.89 -15.81 -4.82
C ALA A 402 -8.32 -16.26 -5.14
N LYS A 403 -9.16 -16.44 -4.11
CA LYS A 403 -10.55 -16.88 -4.29
C LYS A 403 -11.41 -15.85 -5.00
N ASP A 404 -11.09 -14.57 -4.80
CA ASP A 404 -11.89 -13.44 -5.27
C ASP A 404 -11.30 -12.82 -6.55
N SER A 405 -10.37 -13.50 -7.23
CA SER A 405 -9.73 -12.99 -8.44
C SER A 405 -9.29 -14.10 -9.39
N ASP A 406 -9.57 -13.89 -10.69
CA ASP A 406 -9.09 -14.74 -11.78
C ASP A 406 -7.66 -14.37 -12.23
N LEU A 407 -7.09 -13.29 -11.66
CA LEU A 407 -5.72 -12.87 -11.95
C LEU A 407 -4.74 -13.47 -10.95
N TRP A 408 -3.47 -13.53 -11.37
CA TRP A 408 -2.39 -13.80 -10.44
C TRP A 408 -2.35 -12.73 -9.36
N VAL A 409 -2.03 -13.14 -8.14
CA VAL A 409 -1.72 -12.24 -7.02
C VAL A 409 -0.24 -12.42 -6.69
N THR A 410 0.51 -11.33 -6.57
CA THR A 410 1.94 -11.42 -6.19
C THR A 410 2.09 -12.08 -4.81
N GLN A 411 3.24 -12.70 -4.50
CA GLN A 411 3.57 -13.08 -3.10
C GLN A 411 4.49 -12.05 -2.42
N ILE A 412 4.81 -10.96 -3.13
CA ILE A 412 5.60 -9.84 -2.64
C ILE A 412 4.66 -8.63 -2.54
N GLU A 413 4.67 -7.97 -1.39
CA GLU A 413 3.81 -6.81 -1.15
C GLU A 413 4.27 -5.55 -1.89
N GLY A 414 3.35 -4.59 -2.07
CA GLY A 414 3.57 -3.41 -2.90
C GLY A 414 4.71 -2.48 -2.45
N SER A 415 5.12 -2.51 -1.18
CA SER A 415 6.19 -1.67 -0.63
C SER A 415 7.58 -2.00 -1.22
N VAL A 416 7.78 -3.26 -1.60
CA VAL A 416 9.06 -3.82 -2.06
C VAL A 416 8.97 -4.46 -3.44
N ILE A 417 7.78 -4.49 -4.05
CA ILE A 417 7.55 -5.15 -5.35
C ILE A 417 8.37 -4.54 -6.49
N GLU A 418 8.61 -3.22 -6.44
CA GLU A 418 9.39 -2.52 -7.46
C GLU A 418 10.87 -2.93 -7.42
N GLU A 419 11.39 -3.26 -6.23
CA GLU A 419 12.76 -3.79 -6.10
C GLU A 419 12.90 -5.18 -6.75
N ALA A 420 11.79 -5.91 -6.90
CA ALA A 420 11.77 -7.19 -7.61
C ALA A 420 11.75 -7.02 -9.14
N GLY A 421 11.80 -5.79 -9.66
CA GLY A 421 11.96 -5.47 -11.07
C GLY A 421 10.66 -5.43 -11.89
N VAL A 422 9.51 -5.34 -11.23
CA VAL A 422 8.20 -5.18 -11.91
C VAL A 422 7.55 -3.85 -11.54
N ILE A 423 6.67 -3.35 -12.40
CA ILE A 423 6.08 -2.02 -12.26
C ILE A 423 4.70 -2.11 -11.66
N LYS A 424 4.49 -1.37 -10.58
CA LYS A 424 3.16 -1.09 -10.03
C LYS A 424 2.51 0.06 -10.78
N MET A 425 1.22 -0.11 -11.09
CA MET A 425 0.34 0.94 -11.56
C MET A 425 -0.91 0.93 -10.69
N ASP A 426 -1.27 2.07 -10.08
CA ASP A 426 -2.47 2.14 -9.26
C ASP A 426 -3.69 2.55 -10.11
N PHE A 427 -4.64 1.61 -10.22
CA PHE A 427 -5.96 1.82 -10.81
C PHE A 427 -6.92 2.12 -9.68
N LEU A 428 -7.12 3.39 -9.34
CA LEU A 428 -7.98 3.77 -8.23
C LEU A 428 -9.43 3.89 -8.66
N GLY A 429 -10.33 3.35 -7.85
CA GLY A 429 -11.75 3.70 -7.91
C GLY A 429 -12.01 4.96 -7.10
N LEU A 430 -12.60 5.98 -7.74
CA LEU A 430 -13.03 7.20 -7.08
C LEU A 430 -14.54 7.37 -7.15
N LYS A 431 -15.21 7.19 -6.00
CA LYS A 431 -16.66 7.41 -5.81
C LYS A 431 -17.16 8.73 -6.39
N THR A 432 -16.37 9.81 -6.26
CA THR A 432 -16.72 11.13 -6.80
C THR A 432 -16.98 11.09 -8.30
N LEU A 433 -16.19 10.33 -9.07
CA LEU A 433 -16.39 10.19 -10.51
C LEU A 433 -17.69 9.44 -10.83
N SER A 434 -18.02 8.40 -10.06
CA SER A 434 -19.29 7.68 -10.17
C SER A 434 -20.49 8.60 -9.88
N ILE A 435 -20.38 9.45 -8.86
CA ILE A 435 -21.42 10.43 -8.49
C ILE A 435 -21.61 11.45 -9.62
N ILE A 436 -20.52 12.02 -10.14
CA ILE A 436 -20.56 12.98 -11.25
C ILE A 436 -21.19 12.34 -12.49
N LYS A 437 -20.76 11.15 -12.87
CA LYS A 437 -21.31 10.39 -14.00
C LYS A 437 -22.82 10.18 -13.86
N THR A 438 -23.27 9.74 -12.69
CA THR A 438 -24.71 9.56 -12.39
C THR A 438 -25.47 10.88 -12.45
N ALA A 439 -24.91 11.97 -11.92
CA ALA A 439 -25.52 13.30 -11.97
C ALA A 439 -25.72 13.78 -13.41
N LEU A 440 -24.69 13.65 -14.26
CA LEU A 440 -24.76 14.01 -15.68
C LEU A 440 -25.80 13.18 -16.44
N GLU A 441 -25.88 11.87 -16.14
CA GLU A 441 -26.88 10.99 -16.74
C GLU A 441 -28.31 11.40 -16.35
N LEU A 442 -28.55 11.68 -15.06
CA LEU A 442 -29.86 12.14 -14.58
C LEU A 442 -30.25 13.50 -15.15
N ILE A 443 -29.29 14.43 -15.30
CA ILE A 443 -29.53 15.73 -15.94
C ILE A 443 -29.96 15.52 -17.40
N ARG A 444 -29.27 14.63 -18.13
CA ARG A 444 -29.62 14.29 -19.51
C ARG A 444 -31.01 13.66 -19.61
N GLN A 445 -31.36 12.74 -18.69
CA GLN A 445 -32.68 12.10 -18.66
C GLN A 445 -33.81 13.09 -18.35
N ASN A 446 -33.61 13.99 -17.38
CA ASN A 446 -34.66 14.89 -16.91
C ASN A 446 -34.81 16.16 -17.76
N HIS A 447 -33.72 16.66 -18.33
CA HIS A 447 -33.69 17.94 -19.03
C HIS A 447 -33.34 17.83 -20.52
N GLY A 448 -32.96 16.65 -21.01
CA GLY A 448 -32.51 16.45 -22.39
C GLY A 448 -31.13 17.05 -22.70
N ASN A 449 -30.48 17.66 -21.71
CA ASN A 449 -29.21 18.37 -21.86
C ASN A 449 -28.03 17.43 -21.58
N ALA A 450 -27.16 17.22 -22.57
CA ALA A 450 -25.88 16.54 -22.37
C ALA A 450 -24.82 17.58 -21.99
N ILE A 451 -24.29 17.50 -20.77
CA ILE A 451 -23.23 18.38 -20.28
C ILE A 451 -21.89 17.67 -20.47
N ALA A 452 -20.95 18.33 -21.14
CA ALA A 452 -19.55 17.91 -21.19
C ALA A 452 -18.82 18.46 -19.96
N ILE A 453 -18.32 17.57 -19.10
CA ILE A 453 -17.71 17.93 -17.81
C ILE A 453 -16.46 18.81 -17.99
N ASP A 454 -15.67 18.53 -19.03
CA ASP A 454 -14.39 19.21 -19.31
C ASP A 454 -14.58 20.63 -19.87
N ASP A 455 -15.80 20.96 -20.33
CA ASP A 455 -16.13 22.25 -20.93
C ASP A 455 -16.78 23.21 -19.90
N ILE A 456 -16.93 22.79 -18.64
CA ILE A 456 -17.54 23.61 -17.60
C ILE A 456 -16.61 24.79 -17.25
N PRO A 457 -17.10 26.04 -17.31
CA PRO A 457 -16.30 27.21 -16.97
C PRO A 457 -15.94 27.22 -15.47
N LEU A 458 -14.71 27.63 -15.16
CA LEU A 458 -14.20 27.69 -13.78
C LEU A 458 -14.53 29.01 -13.06
N ASP A 459 -15.25 29.93 -13.70
CA ASP A 459 -15.63 31.25 -13.19
C ASP A 459 -17.15 31.38 -12.91
N ASP A 460 -17.85 30.25 -12.75
CA ASP A 460 -19.30 30.26 -12.45
C ASP A 460 -19.60 30.86 -11.07
N ALA A 461 -20.20 32.06 -11.07
CA ALA A 461 -20.52 32.81 -9.87
C ALA A 461 -21.42 32.05 -8.89
N LYS A 462 -22.40 31.28 -9.37
CA LYS A 462 -23.33 30.53 -8.51
C LYS A 462 -22.64 29.40 -7.75
N THR A 463 -21.65 28.77 -8.37
CA THR A 463 -20.79 27.78 -7.73
C THR A 463 -20.02 28.42 -6.58
N TYR A 464 -19.37 29.57 -6.81
CA TYR A 464 -18.68 30.28 -5.73
C TYR A 464 -19.61 30.72 -4.61
N GLU A 465 -20.80 31.26 -4.92
CA GLU A 465 -21.79 31.64 -3.91
C GLU A 465 -22.16 30.47 -2.96
N LEU A 466 -22.26 29.25 -3.48
CA LEU A 466 -22.51 28.04 -2.67
C LEU A 466 -21.36 27.79 -1.68
N TYR A 467 -20.11 27.91 -2.14
CA TYR A 467 -18.92 27.76 -1.29
C TYR A 467 -18.79 28.89 -0.28
N GLN A 468 -19.10 30.14 -0.66
CA GLN A 468 -19.12 31.30 0.23
C GLN A 468 -20.16 31.16 1.35
N ARG A 469 -21.26 30.45 1.11
CA ARG A 469 -22.26 30.10 2.15
C ARG A 469 -21.86 28.89 2.99
N GLY A 470 -20.81 28.15 2.60
CA GLY A 470 -20.39 26.90 3.25
C GLY A 470 -21.38 25.75 3.03
N GLU A 471 -22.18 25.81 1.97
CA GLU A 471 -23.20 24.80 1.63
C GLU A 471 -22.60 23.61 0.86
N THR A 472 -21.45 23.12 1.32
CA THR A 472 -20.58 22.17 0.60
C THR A 472 -20.81 20.70 0.97
N ASN A 473 -22.01 20.37 1.45
CA ASN A 473 -22.39 18.99 1.76
C ASN A 473 -22.26 18.10 0.52
N ALA A 474 -21.64 16.93 0.65
CA ALA A 474 -21.33 16.02 -0.46
C ALA A 474 -20.49 16.61 -1.60
N THR A 475 -19.82 17.75 -1.40
CA THR A 475 -18.81 18.26 -2.35
C THR A 475 -17.44 17.68 -2.00
N PHE A 476 -16.77 17.12 -3.01
CA PHE A 476 -15.49 16.44 -2.83
C PHE A 476 -14.45 17.34 -2.17
N GLN A 477 -13.76 16.85 -1.14
CA GLN A 477 -12.73 17.54 -0.34
C GLN A 477 -13.18 18.74 0.51
N PHE A 478 -14.41 19.26 0.34
CA PHE A 478 -14.88 20.47 1.05
C PHE A 478 -16.03 20.25 2.04
N GLU A 479 -16.34 19.00 2.39
CA GLU A 479 -17.51 18.64 3.20
C GLU A 479 -17.33 18.86 4.72
N SER A 480 -16.11 18.86 5.25
CA SER A 480 -15.91 18.87 6.70
C SER A 480 -16.41 20.17 7.36
N VAL A 481 -16.95 20.07 8.57
CA VAL A 481 -17.52 21.23 9.31
C VAL A 481 -16.49 22.36 9.50
N GLY A 482 -15.23 22.00 9.76
CA GLY A 482 -14.18 22.99 9.89
C GLY A 482 -13.82 23.65 8.55
N MET A 483 -13.81 22.89 7.45
CA MET A 483 -13.64 23.45 6.11
C MET A 483 -14.78 24.41 5.74
N GLN A 484 -16.04 24.02 5.99
CA GLN A 484 -17.23 24.86 5.79
C GLN A 484 -17.16 26.18 6.58
N LYS A 485 -16.59 26.16 7.79
CA LYS A 485 -16.33 27.38 8.55
C LYS A 485 -15.35 28.30 7.80
N TYR A 486 -14.19 27.77 7.40
CA TYR A 486 -13.18 28.58 6.72
C TYR A 486 -13.62 29.08 5.35
N LEU A 487 -14.40 28.32 4.59
CA LEU A 487 -14.96 28.79 3.32
C LEU A 487 -15.87 30.02 3.49
N ARG A 488 -16.70 30.05 4.54
CA ARG A 488 -17.54 31.21 4.88
C ARG A 488 -16.74 32.45 5.25
N GLU A 489 -15.58 32.25 5.87
CA GLU A 489 -14.67 33.33 6.26
C GLU A 489 -13.83 33.81 5.07
N LEU A 490 -13.33 32.87 4.25
CA LEU A 490 -12.54 33.14 3.05
C LEU A 490 -13.35 33.87 1.99
N LYS A 491 -14.59 33.41 1.77
CA LYS A 491 -15.43 33.80 0.63
C LYS A 491 -14.68 33.63 -0.71
N PRO A 492 -14.49 32.39 -1.19
CA PRO A 492 -13.80 32.14 -2.44
C PRO A 492 -14.55 32.78 -3.62
N ASP A 493 -13.82 33.38 -4.54
CA ASP A 493 -14.33 34.06 -5.74
C ASP A 493 -13.51 33.75 -7.00
N VAL A 494 -12.37 33.07 -6.85
CA VAL A 494 -11.58 32.51 -7.96
C VAL A 494 -11.17 31.07 -7.64
N PHE A 495 -10.82 30.29 -8.67
CA PHE A 495 -10.51 28.87 -8.51
C PHE A 495 -9.27 28.63 -7.64
N ALA A 496 -8.29 29.55 -7.71
CA ALA A 496 -7.07 29.53 -6.90
C ALA A 496 -7.35 29.51 -5.39
N ASP A 497 -8.43 30.14 -4.93
CA ASP A 497 -8.84 30.10 -3.51
C ASP A 497 -9.14 28.68 -3.03
N LEU A 498 -9.81 27.90 -3.87
CA LEU A 498 -10.19 26.52 -3.55
C LEU A 498 -8.94 25.63 -3.53
N ILE A 499 -8.00 25.86 -4.45
CA ILE A 499 -6.69 25.19 -4.46
C ILE A 499 -5.94 25.48 -3.15
N ALA A 500 -5.79 26.76 -2.80
CA ALA A 500 -5.08 27.20 -1.61
C ALA A 500 -5.73 26.65 -0.32
N MET A 501 -7.06 26.75 -0.22
CA MET A 501 -7.77 26.28 0.97
C MET A 501 -7.62 24.76 1.17
N ASN A 502 -7.66 23.98 0.09
CA ASN A 502 -7.44 22.53 0.15
C ASN A 502 -6.00 22.16 0.55
N ALA A 503 -5.02 22.95 0.08
CA ALA A 503 -3.61 22.78 0.48
C ALA A 503 -3.38 23.14 1.96
N LEU A 504 -3.99 24.23 2.44
CA LEU A 504 -3.82 24.76 3.80
C LEU A 504 -4.61 23.97 4.86
N TYR A 505 -5.73 23.34 4.50
CA TYR A 505 -6.57 22.61 5.45
C TYR A 505 -6.02 21.22 5.80
N ARG A 506 -4.80 21.20 6.36
CA ARG A 506 -4.08 20.00 6.80
C ARG A 506 -3.34 20.28 8.13
N PRO A 507 -3.09 19.26 8.97
CA PRO A 507 -2.29 19.44 10.18
C PRO A 507 -0.93 20.08 9.87
N GLY A 508 -0.57 21.14 10.61
CA GLY A 508 0.56 22.01 10.31
C GLY A 508 0.10 23.31 9.63
N PRO A 509 -0.17 23.31 8.30
CA PRO A 509 -0.59 24.52 7.58
C PRO A 509 -1.91 25.16 8.03
N LEU A 510 -2.76 24.41 8.75
CA LEU A 510 -4.05 24.90 9.26
C LEU A 510 -3.91 26.17 10.12
N ALA A 511 -2.75 26.35 10.78
CA ALA A 511 -2.43 27.54 11.56
C ALA A 511 -2.33 28.82 10.72
N TYR A 512 -2.05 28.72 9.41
CA TYR A 512 -1.87 29.86 8.51
C TYR A 512 -3.18 30.33 7.85
N ILE A 513 -4.25 29.53 7.92
CA ILE A 513 -5.55 29.88 7.30
C ILE A 513 -6.07 31.25 7.76
N PRO A 514 -6.02 31.61 9.07
CA PRO A 514 -6.48 32.94 9.50
C PRO A 514 -5.72 34.10 8.84
N ASN A 515 -4.39 33.99 8.69
CA ASN A 515 -3.57 34.99 8.02
C ASN A 515 -3.88 35.07 6.52
N PHE A 516 -4.01 33.92 5.86
CA PHE A 516 -4.42 33.85 4.45
C PHE A 516 -5.75 34.58 4.20
N ILE A 517 -6.76 34.31 5.03
CA ILE A 517 -8.05 34.99 4.97
C ILE A 517 -7.91 36.50 5.27
N ALA A 518 -7.13 36.88 6.28
CA ALA A 518 -6.93 38.28 6.63
C ALA A 518 -6.27 39.07 5.48
N ARG A 519 -5.26 38.49 4.83
CA ARG A 519 -4.56 39.08 3.68
C ARG A 519 -5.46 39.19 2.47
N LYS A 520 -6.22 38.14 2.13
CA LYS A 520 -7.21 38.18 1.03
C LYS A 520 -8.21 39.33 1.18
N HIS A 521 -8.71 39.56 2.40
CA HIS A 521 -9.66 40.63 2.68
C HIS A 521 -9.01 42.00 2.95
N GLY A 522 -7.70 42.14 2.73
CA GLY A 522 -6.95 43.38 2.94
C GLY A 522 -6.90 43.84 4.40
N ARG A 523 -7.15 42.94 5.37
CA ARG A 523 -7.11 43.21 6.81
C ARG A 523 -5.71 43.07 7.40
N GLU A 524 -4.84 42.37 6.70
CA GLU A 524 -3.42 42.19 7.00
C GLU A 524 -2.62 42.54 5.74
N LYS A 525 -1.48 43.22 5.90
CA LYS A 525 -0.59 43.52 4.77
C LYS A 525 0.22 42.29 4.39
N ILE A 526 0.44 42.10 3.10
CA ILE A 526 1.39 41.11 2.59
C ILE A 526 2.78 41.77 2.67
N GLU A 527 3.68 41.16 3.42
CA GLU A 527 5.07 41.57 3.53
C GLU A 527 5.94 40.45 2.96
N TYR A 528 6.84 40.81 2.06
CA TYR A 528 7.83 39.92 1.49
C TYR A 528 9.18 40.22 2.11
N ASP A 529 9.92 39.18 2.51
CA ASP A 529 11.28 39.35 3.05
C ASP A 529 12.23 39.95 2.01
N LEU A 530 11.99 39.61 0.73
CA LEU A 530 12.72 40.12 -0.44
C LEU A 530 11.73 40.45 -1.58
N PRO A 531 11.93 41.53 -2.35
CA PRO A 531 11.04 41.90 -3.46
C PRO A 531 10.82 40.79 -4.49
N GLU A 532 11.85 39.99 -4.76
CA GLU A 532 11.81 38.89 -5.73
C GLU A 532 10.82 37.77 -5.33
N MET A 533 10.47 37.68 -4.04
CA MET A 533 9.50 36.69 -3.57
C MET A 533 8.07 37.01 -4.03
N GLU A 534 7.77 38.26 -4.35
CA GLU A 534 6.45 38.66 -4.84
C GLU A 534 6.06 37.89 -6.11
N GLU A 535 7.01 37.67 -7.02
CA GLU A 535 6.77 36.93 -8.27
C GLU A 535 6.24 35.50 -8.04
N HIS A 536 6.67 34.85 -6.96
CA HIS A 536 6.33 33.45 -6.68
C HIS A 536 5.24 33.29 -5.62
N LEU A 537 5.04 34.29 -4.77
CA LEU A 537 4.11 34.24 -3.63
C LEU A 537 2.87 35.10 -3.82
N ALA A 538 2.79 35.98 -4.82
CA ALA A 538 1.64 36.89 -4.98
C ALA A 538 0.29 36.16 -5.10
N ASP A 539 0.28 34.94 -5.64
CA ASP A 539 -0.93 34.14 -5.83
C ASP A 539 -1.45 33.47 -4.54
N THR A 540 -0.69 33.51 -3.42
CA THR A 540 -1.03 32.83 -2.15
C THR A 540 -0.64 33.63 -0.90
#